data_AF-A0A662GX19-F1
#
_entry.id   AF-A0A662GX19-F1
#
_cell.length_a   1.000
_cell.length_b   1.000
_cell.length_c   1.000
_cell.angle_alpha   90.00
_cell.angle_beta   90.00
_cell.angle_gamma   90.00
#
_symmetry.space_group_name_H-M   'P 1'
#
loop_
_entity.id
_entity.type
_entity.pdbx_description
1 polymer ?
#
loop_
_entity_poly.entity_id
_entity_poly.type
_entity_poly.pdbx_seq_one_letter_code
_entity_poly.pdbx_strand_id
1 'polypeptide(L)'
;MTAFIDKLSNEERRIFEEYKTLFTRLDELWEEYEENGLNTLNNWERDKVVLIEKISKLSGLVKRLSEEINELKIKVDVGLLSQEEVEPKLEELRESISETSGKLEALEAAYNELVRRAETHKKRILPAKIRASREELERRLEDLEEKFRRGEISETIYEKLKDEIMSLLKIISTG
;
A
#
# COMPACT_ATOMS: atom_id res chain seq x y z
N MET A 1 -37.41 -17.39 2.76
CA MET A 1 -36.63 -18.12 3.78
C MET A 1 -36.50 -19.58 3.33
N THR A 2 -35.33 -20.17 3.58
CA THR A 2 -34.68 -21.26 2.84
C THR A 2 -35.28 -22.66 3.04
N ALA A 3 -36.13 -23.09 2.11
CA ALA A 3 -36.87 -24.37 2.11
C ALA A 3 -36.04 -25.67 2.14
N PHE A 4 -34.70 -25.58 2.10
CA PHE A 4 -33.82 -26.76 2.21
C PHE A 4 -33.44 -27.08 3.66
N ILE A 5 -33.45 -26.10 4.56
CA ILE A 5 -33.06 -26.28 5.98
C ILE A 5 -34.05 -27.21 6.69
N ASP A 6 -35.32 -27.20 6.27
CA ASP A 6 -36.39 -28.06 6.81
C ASP A 6 -36.28 -29.52 6.38
N LYS A 7 -35.39 -29.83 5.44
CA LYS A 7 -35.09 -31.21 5.01
C LYS A 7 -33.88 -31.81 5.74
N LEU A 8 -33.18 -31.03 6.56
CA LEU A 8 -32.00 -31.47 7.30
C LEU A 8 -32.41 -32.18 8.60
N SER A 9 -31.65 -33.20 8.98
CA SER A 9 -31.69 -33.75 10.32
C SER A 9 -31.22 -32.71 11.36
N ASN A 10 -31.52 -32.96 12.64
CA ASN A 10 -31.12 -32.06 13.72
C ASN A 10 -29.60 -31.88 13.80
N GLU A 11 -28.83 -32.93 13.53
CA GLU A 11 -27.37 -32.87 13.55
C GLU A 11 -26.84 -32.05 12.36
N GLU A 12 -27.35 -32.28 11.16
CA GLU A 12 -26.98 -31.51 9.96
C GLU A 12 -27.35 -30.03 10.09
N ARG A 13 -28.52 -29.72 10.67
CA ARG A 13 -28.94 -28.34 10.96
C ARG A 13 -28.01 -27.67 11.98
N ARG A 14 -27.61 -28.38 13.03
CA ARG A 14 -26.66 -27.87 14.03
C ARG A 14 -25.31 -27.53 13.39
N ILE A 15 -24.77 -28.43 12.58
CA ILE A 15 -23.50 -28.22 11.85
C ILE A 15 -23.63 -27.02 10.91
N PHE A 16 -24.72 -26.93 10.15
CA PHE A 16 -24.95 -25.82 9.23
C PHE A 16 -24.96 -24.46 9.95
N GLU A 17 -25.75 -24.30 11.00
CA GLU A 17 -25.84 -23.01 11.72
C GLU A 17 -24.53 -22.65 12.43
N GLU A 18 -23.79 -23.65 12.92
CA GLU A 18 -22.44 -23.45 13.48
C GLU A 18 -21.49 -22.87 12.43
N TYR A 19 -21.34 -23.53 11.28
CA TYR A 19 -20.43 -23.05 10.23
C TYR A 19 -20.90 -21.76 9.56
N LYS A 20 -22.21 -21.56 9.40
CA LYS A 20 -22.76 -20.29 8.90
C LYS A 20 -22.35 -19.12 9.79
N THR A 21 -22.43 -19.30 11.11
CA THR A 21 -22.01 -18.28 12.08
C THR A 21 -20.50 -18.05 11.99
N LEU A 22 -19.71 -19.13 11.92
CA LEU A 22 -18.24 -19.03 11.80
C LEU A 22 -17.80 -18.32 10.51
N PHE A 23 -18.40 -18.65 9.36
CA PHE A 23 -18.09 -18.00 8.08
C PHE A 23 -18.51 -16.54 8.07
N THR A 24 -19.70 -16.20 8.58
CA THR A 24 -20.13 -14.80 8.72
C THR A 24 -19.11 -14.01 9.53
N ARG A 25 -18.59 -14.59 10.62
CA ARG A 25 -17.57 -13.93 11.43
C ARG A 25 -16.23 -13.75 10.69
N LEU A 26 -15.84 -14.70 9.85
CA LEU A 26 -14.63 -14.58 9.03
C LEU A 26 -14.79 -13.49 7.97
N ASP A 27 -15.97 -13.37 7.37
CA ASP A 27 -16.28 -12.32 6.41
C ASP A 27 -16.20 -10.93 7.05
N GLU A 28 -16.81 -10.73 8.23
CA GLU A 28 -16.71 -9.47 9.00
C GLU A 28 -15.25 -9.09 9.32
N LEU A 29 -14.45 -10.05 9.78
CA LEU A 29 -13.03 -9.82 10.09
C LEU A 29 -12.22 -9.48 8.84
N TRP A 30 -12.58 -10.06 7.70
CA TRP A 30 -11.94 -9.77 6.42
C TRP A 30 -12.28 -8.36 5.94
N GLU A 31 -13.56 -7.96 6.00
CA GLU A 31 -14.00 -6.61 5.66
C GLU A 31 -13.29 -5.54 6.52
N GLU A 32 -13.23 -5.76 7.84
CA GLU A 32 -12.51 -4.87 8.75
C GLU A 32 -11.01 -4.80 8.42
N TYR A 33 -10.39 -5.93 8.10
CA TYR A 33 -8.98 -5.97 7.69
C TYR A 33 -8.73 -5.21 6.38
N GLU A 34 -9.61 -5.35 5.39
CA GLU A 34 -9.50 -4.67 4.11
C GLU A 34 -9.64 -3.15 4.27
N GLU A 35 -10.65 -2.69 5.00
CA GLU A 35 -10.88 -1.27 5.24
C GLU A 35 -9.69 -0.62 5.97
N ASN A 36 -9.29 -1.22 7.10
CA ASN A 36 -8.17 -0.73 7.89
C ASN A 36 -6.84 -0.80 7.11
N GLY A 37 -6.65 -1.88 6.35
CA GLY A 37 -5.48 -2.08 5.52
C GLY A 37 -5.36 -1.04 4.41
N LEU A 38 -6.45 -0.71 3.71
CA LEU A 38 -6.48 0.35 2.69
C LEU A 38 -6.19 1.72 3.28
N ASN A 39 -6.85 2.07 4.39
CA ASN A 39 -6.61 3.34 5.08
C ASN A 39 -5.15 3.45 5.53
N THR A 40 -4.57 2.37 6.05
CA THR A 40 -3.16 2.31 6.44
C THR A 40 -2.23 2.47 5.24
N LEU A 41 -2.49 1.78 4.13
CA LEU A 41 -1.69 1.88 2.90
C LEU A 41 -1.74 3.29 2.29
N ASN A 42 -2.91 3.94 2.31
CA ASN A 42 -3.06 5.31 1.83
C ASN A 42 -2.26 6.30 2.69
N ASN A 43 -2.32 6.17 4.02
CA ASN A 43 -1.52 6.98 4.93
C ASN A 43 -0.01 6.73 4.72
N TRP A 44 0.36 5.47 4.53
CA TRP A 44 1.74 5.08 4.24
C TRP A 44 2.28 5.75 2.97
N GLU A 45 1.55 5.73 1.85
CA GLU A 45 2.06 6.36 0.61
C GLU A 45 2.29 7.88 0.77
N ARG A 46 1.49 8.57 1.60
CA ARG A 46 1.74 9.98 1.93
C ARG A 46 3.02 10.15 2.76
N ASP A 47 3.14 9.40 3.84
CA ASP A 47 4.24 9.58 4.80
C ASP A 47 5.58 9.06 4.23
N LYS A 48 5.53 8.07 3.34
CA LYS A 48 6.66 7.54 2.56
C LYS A 48 7.41 8.63 1.79
N VAL A 49 6.69 9.58 1.18
CA VAL A 49 7.31 10.72 0.48
C VAL A 49 8.16 11.56 1.43
N VAL A 50 7.63 11.86 2.62
CA VAL A 50 8.33 12.62 3.65
C VAL A 50 9.61 11.90 4.11
N LEU A 51 9.57 10.58 4.25
CA LEU A 51 10.75 9.78 4.62
C LEU A 51 11.81 9.80 3.52
N ILE A 52 11.43 9.62 2.25
CA ILE A 52 12.34 9.68 1.09
C ILE A 52 13.02 11.05 0.99
N GLU A 53 12.27 12.14 1.19
CA GLU A 53 12.85 13.49 1.21
C GLU A 53 13.89 13.66 2.32
N LYS A 54 13.63 13.13 3.52
CA LYS A 54 14.57 13.19 4.64
C LYS A 54 15.84 12.37 4.37
N ILE A 55 15.69 11.15 3.83
CA ILE A 55 16.81 10.31 3.38
C ILE A 55 17.67 11.09 2.37
N SER A 56 17.03 11.68 1.36
CA SER A 56 17.71 12.47 0.32
C SER A 56 18.46 13.68 0.89
N LYS A 57 17.88 14.38 1.85
CA LYS A 57 18.51 15.53 2.53
C LYS A 57 19.74 15.10 3.34
N LEU A 58 19.64 14.00 4.09
CA LEU A 58 20.75 13.48 4.90
C LEU A 58 21.88 12.97 3.98
N SER A 59 21.56 12.22 2.94
CA SER A 59 22.53 11.77 1.94
C SER A 59 23.25 12.94 1.27
N GLY A 60 22.50 13.98 0.88
CA GLY A 60 23.08 15.20 0.33
C GLY A 60 23.97 15.96 1.31
N LEU A 61 23.64 15.95 2.60
CA LEU A 61 24.48 16.56 3.64
C LEU A 61 25.80 15.78 3.82
N VAL A 62 25.75 14.45 3.92
CA VAL A 62 26.95 13.59 4.00
C VAL A 62 27.87 13.85 2.81
N LYS A 63 27.31 13.92 1.61
CA LYS A 63 28.07 14.22 0.39
C LYS A 63 28.76 15.58 0.48
N ARG A 64 28.03 16.65 0.84
CA ARG A 64 28.62 17.99 0.97
C ARG A 64 29.73 18.06 2.01
N LEU A 65 29.54 17.45 3.18
CA LEU A 65 30.57 17.41 4.23
C LEU A 65 31.82 16.65 3.75
N SER A 66 31.63 15.58 2.99
CA SER A 66 32.74 14.81 2.41
C SER A 66 33.51 15.62 1.35
N GLU A 67 32.79 16.40 0.53
CA GLU A 67 33.38 17.33 -0.44
C GLU A 67 34.19 18.43 0.26
N GLU A 68 33.66 19.01 1.35
CA GLU A 68 34.37 20.02 2.15
C GLU A 68 35.67 19.47 2.77
N ILE A 69 35.63 18.26 3.31
CA ILE A 69 36.84 17.55 3.78
C ILE A 69 37.87 17.41 2.64
N ASN A 70 37.41 17.03 1.45
CA ASN A 70 38.29 16.84 0.30
C ASN A 70 38.91 18.17 -0.17
N GLU A 71 38.14 19.25 -0.20
CA GLU A 71 38.65 20.59 -0.52
C GLU A 71 39.71 21.07 0.48
N LEU A 72 39.47 20.87 1.78
CA LEU A 72 40.43 21.21 2.83
C LEU A 72 41.73 20.43 2.68
N LYS A 73 41.65 19.12 2.42
CA LYS A 73 42.83 18.28 2.15
C LYS A 73 43.62 18.76 0.93
N ILE A 74 42.94 19.07 -0.18
CA ILE A 74 43.59 19.60 -1.39
C ILE A 74 44.32 20.92 -1.08
N LYS A 75 43.70 21.83 -0.32
CA LYS A 75 44.34 23.11 0.07
C LYS A 75 45.60 22.90 0.90
N VAL A 76 45.63 21.88 1.76
CA VAL A 76 46.85 21.49 2.49
C VAL A 76 47.89 20.90 1.52
N ASP A 77 47.48 19.98 0.65
CA ASP A 77 48.39 19.32 -0.31
C ASP A 77 49.10 20.31 -1.25
N VAL A 78 48.41 21.39 -1.66
CA VAL A 78 48.99 22.45 -2.50
C VAL A 78 49.68 23.57 -1.71
N GLY A 79 49.79 23.43 -0.38
CA GLY A 79 50.47 24.38 0.49
C GLY A 79 49.75 25.71 0.70
N LEU A 80 48.45 25.79 0.42
CA LEU A 80 47.62 26.98 0.68
C LEU A 80 47.21 27.10 2.16
N LEU A 81 47.19 25.98 2.90
CA LEU A 81 46.92 25.90 4.33
C LEU A 81 47.92 24.93 4.97
N SER A 82 48.20 25.07 6.26
CA SER A 82 48.95 24.07 7.01
C SER A 82 48.04 22.97 7.56
N GLN A 83 48.59 21.77 7.80
CA GLN A 83 47.85 20.67 8.41
C GLN A 83 47.33 21.05 9.81
N GLU A 84 48.15 21.74 10.60
CA GLU A 84 47.83 22.09 11.99
C GLU A 84 46.66 23.08 12.09
N GLU A 85 46.54 24.01 11.13
CA GLU A 85 45.41 24.94 11.03
C GLU A 85 44.08 24.26 10.67
N VAL A 86 44.14 23.13 9.96
CA VAL A 86 42.97 22.50 9.32
C VAL A 86 42.49 21.28 10.08
N GLU A 87 43.35 20.61 10.87
CA GLU A 87 43.01 19.38 11.59
C GLU A 87 41.77 19.51 12.50
N PRO A 88 41.60 20.58 13.31
CA PRO A 88 40.40 20.71 14.16
C PRO A 88 39.12 20.74 13.32
N LYS A 89 39.16 21.42 12.17
CA LYS A 89 38.00 21.51 11.28
C LYS A 89 37.70 20.18 10.59
N LEU A 90 38.74 19.43 10.20
CA LEU A 90 38.57 18.10 9.64
C LEU A 90 37.92 17.15 10.64
N GLU A 91 38.29 17.24 11.91
CA GLU A 91 37.71 16.40 12.95
C GLU A 91 36.23 16.74 13.19
N GLU A 92 35.87 18.03 13.31
CA GLU A 92 34.47 18.46 13.38
C GLU A 92 33.62 17.94 12.20
N LEU A 93 34.17 18.00 10.98
CA LEU A 93 33.48 17.52 9.78
C LEU A 93 33.32 16.00 9.79
N ARG A 94 34.32 15.26 10.26
CA ARG A 94 34.25 13.79 10.39
C ARG A 94 33.22 13.37 11.43
N GLU A 95 33.18 14.04 12.58
CA GLU A 95 32.15 13.81 13.60
C GLU A 95 30.75 14.08 13.03
N SER A 96 30.57 15.19 12.32
CA SER A 96 29.31 15.55 11.67
C SER A 96 28.88 14.52 10.62
N ILE A 97 29.83 13.99 9.84
CA ILE A 97 29.57 12.89 8.89
C ILE A 97 29.14 11.63 9.63
N SER A 98 29.82 11.27 10.71
CA SER A 98 29.51 10.08 11.51
C SER A 98 28.09 10.14 12.05
N GLU A 99 27.71 11.26 12.68
CA GLU A 99 26.36 11.47 13.21
C GLU A 99 25.29 11.43 12.10
N THR A 100 25.53 12.17 11.00
CA THR A 100 24.58 12.25 9.88
C THR A 100 24.40 10.90 9.20
N SER A 101 25.49 10.14 9.01
CA SER A 101 25.48 8.82 8.38
C SER A 101 24.78 7.79 9.24
N GLY A 102 25.02 7.79 10.56
CA GLY A 102 24.31 6.91 11.49
C GLY A 102 22.80 7.16 11.49
N LYS A 103 22.38 8.44 11.42
CA LYS A 103 20.96 8.80 11.29
C LYS A 103 20.37 8.39 9.94
N LEU A 104 21.13 8.53 8.85
CA LEU A 104 20.73 8.10 7.52
C LEU A 104 20.50 6.59 7.49
N GLU A 105 21.44 5.80 7.98
CA GLU A 105 21.36 4.34 8.03
C GLU A 105 20.13 3.88 8.84
N ALA A 106 19.92 4.45 10.02
CA ALA A 106 18.76 4.13 10.85
C ALA A 106 17.42 4.46 10.14
N LEU A 107 17.36 5.59 9.43
CA LEU A 107 16.16 6.00 8.69
C LEU A 107 15.89 5.09 7.49
N GLU A 108 16.93 4.71 6.74
CA GLU A 108 16.82 3.78 5.62
C GLU A 108 16.38 2.39 6.08
N ALA A 109 16.92 1.90 7.19
CA ALA A 109 16.51 0.62 7.77
C ALA A 109 15.02 0.63 8.17
N ALA A 110 14.57 1.68 8.87
CA ALA A 110 13.17 1.85 9.25
C ALA A 110 12.25 1.96 8.03
N TYR A 111 12.65 2.73 7.01
CA TYR A 111 11.93 2.87 5.75
C TYR A 111 11.76 1.50 5.06
N ASN A 112 12.84 0.74 4.91
CA ASN A 112 12.82 -0.56 4.23
C ASN A 112 11.99 -1.62 4.97
N GLU A 113 11.93 -1.55 6.29
CA GLU A 113 11.01 -2.38 7.08
C GLU A 113 9.54 -2.06 6.76
N LEU A 114 9.19 -0.78 6.75
CA LEU A 114 7.82 -0.34 6.45
C LEU A 114 7.41 -0.66 5.01
N VAL A 115 8.31 -0.50 4.03
CA VAL A 115 8.06 -0.90 2.63
C VAL A 115 7.71 -2.39 2.54
N ARG A 116 8.49 -3.27 3.18
CA ARG A 116 8.24 -4.71 3.16
C ARG A 116 6.88 -5.08 3.76
N ARG A 117 6.52 -4.43 4.86
CA ARG A 117 5.20 -4.62 5.49
C ARG A 117 4.07 -4.12 4.58
N ALA A 118 4.19 -2.91 4.04
CA ALA A 118 3.20 -2.34 3.12
C ALA A 118 2.96 -3.24 1.89
N GLU A 119 4.04 -3.74 1.26
CA GLU A 119 3.92 -4.66 0.12
C GLU A 119 3.22 -5.98 0.47
N THR A 120 3.41 -6.49 1.69
CA THR A 120 2.70 -7.68 2.17
C THR A 120 1.19 -7.44 2.22
N HIS A 121 0.76 -6.29 2.77
CA HIS A 121 -0.65 -5.95 2.85
C HIS A 121 -1.25 -5.63 1.48
N LYS A 122 -0.51 -4.93 0.63
CA LYS A 122 -0.90 -4.61 -0.74
C LYS A 122 -1.21 -5.86 -1.56
N LYS A 123 -0.36 -6.89 -1.46
CA LYS A 123 -0.56 -8.19 -2.13
C LYS A 123 -1.76 -8.97 -1.61
N ARG A 124 -2.16 -8.76 -0.35
CA ARG A 124 -3.34 -9.43 0.23
C ARG A 124 -4.64 -8.76 -0.19
N ILE A 125 -4.67 -7.42 -0.21
CA ILE A 125 -5.90 -6.64 -0.39
C ILE A 125 -6.22 -6.39 -1.87
N LEU A 126 -5.22 -6.01 -2.68
CA LEU A 126 -5.51 -5.57 -4.06
C LEU A 126 -6.09 -6.66 -4.98
N PRO A 127 -5.58 -7.91 -4.98
CA PRO A 127 -6.15 -8.96 -5.82
C PRO A 127 -7.58 -9.36 -5.42
N ALA A 128 -7.87 -9.34 -4.12
CA ALA A 128 -9.20 -9.61 -3.59
C ALA A 128 -10.19 -8.54 -4.05
N LYS A 129 -9.81 -7.26 -3.98
CA LYS A 129 -10.64 -6.14 -4.43
C LYS A 129 -10.85 -6.09 -5.94
N ILE A 130 -9.83 -6.40 -6.76
CA ILE A 130 -9.97 -6.46 -8.23
C ILE A 130 -10.93 -7.59 -8.64
N ARG A 131 -10.83 -8.76 -7.98
CA ARG A 131 -11.76 -9.88 -8.21
C ARG A 131 -13.16 -9.57 -7.69
N ALA A 132 -13.30 -9.05 -6.48
CA ALA A 132 -14.59 -8.67 -5.90
C ALA A 132 -15.30 -7.58 -6.72
N SER A 133 -14.56 -6.56 -7.20
CA SER A 133 -15.11 -5.51 -8.06
C SER A 133 -15.57 -6.05 -9.41
N ARG A 134 -14.86 -7.04 -9.97
CA ARG A 134 -15.25 -7.71 -11.20
C ARG A 134 -16.47 -8.60 -11.00
N GLU A 135 -16.45 -9.48 -10.00
CA GLU A 135 -17.56 -10.39 -9.66
C GLU A 135 -18.83 -9.62 -9.24
N GLU A 136 -18.70 -8.46 -8.59
CA GLU A 136 -19.82 -7.59 -8.27
C GLU A 136 -20.40 -6.91 -9.52
N LEU A 137 -19.55 -6.44 -10.45
CA LEU A 137 -20.03 -5.88 -11.72
C LEU A 137 -20.66 -6.96 -12.62
N GLU A 138 -20.12 -8.17 -12.64
CA GLU A 138 -20.70 -9.33 -13.34
C GLU A 138 -22.07 -9.70 -12.72
N ARG A 139 -22.20 -9.72 -11.39
CA ARG A 139 -23.50 -9.93 -10.71
C ARG A 139 -24.51 -8.82 -10.99
N ARG A 140 -24.08 -7.55 -10.98
CA ARG A 140 -24.97 -6.42 -11.33
C ARG A 140 -25.44 -6.51 -12.78
N LEU A 141 -24.60 -7.03 -13.68
CA LEU A 141 -24.99 -7.30 -15.06
C LEU A 141 -26.04 -8.41 -15.15
N GLU A 142 -25.85 -9.53 -14.43
CA GLU A 142 -26.82 -10.62 -14.36
C GLU A 142 -28.18 -10.17 -13.79
N ASP A 143 -28.16 -9.39 -12.69
CA ASP A 143 -29.36 -8.80 -12.10
C ASP A 143 -30.09 -7.85 -13.07
N LEU A 144 -29.33 -7.04 -13.82
CA LEU A 144 -29.86 -6.13 -14.82
C LEU A 144 -30.52 -6.90 -15.98
N GLU A 145 -29.88 -7.97 -16.45
CA GLU A 145 -30.43 -8.87 -17.47
C GLU A 145 -31.71 -9.57 -16.99
N GLU A 146 -31.75 -10.00 -15.73
CA GLU A 146 -32.94 -10.62 -15.16
C GLU A 146 -34.11 -9.65 -15.02
N LYS A 147 -33.86 -8.40 -14.61
CA LYS A 147 -34.89 -7.34 -14.54
C LYS A 147 -35.43 -6.99 -15.93
N PHE A 148 -34.55 -6.93 -16.94
CA PHE A 148 -34.97 -6.71 -18.32
C PHE A 148 -35.80 -7.87 -18.86
N ARG A 149 -35.37 -9.12 -18.65
CA ARG A 149 -36.14 -10.33 -19.02
C ARG A 149 -37.52 -10.39 -18.37
N ARG A 150 -37.65 -9.87 -17.14
CA ARG A 150 -38.94 -9.75 -16.41
C ARG A 150 -39.80 -8.57 -16.85
N GLY A 151 -39.31 -7.72 -17.76
CA GLY A 151 -40.02 -6.53 -18.23
C GLY A 151 -40.10 -5.39 -17.19
N GLU A 152 -39.28 -5.44 -16.14
CA GLU A 152 -39.25 -4.45 -15.06
C GLU A 152 -38.58 -3.13 -15.48
N ILE A 153 -37.80 -3.16 -16.57
CA ILE A 153 -37.09 -1.99 -17.13
C ILE A 153 -37.21 -1.95 -18.67
N SER A 154 -37.15 -0.76 -19.26
CA SER A 154 -37.20 -0.58 -20.72
C SER A 154 -35.84 -0.83 -21.40
N GLU A 155 -35.86 -1.17 -22.68
CA GLU A 155 -34.66 -1.42 -23.49
C GLU A 155 -33.67 -0.25 -23.47
N THR A 156 -34.15 0.99 -23.54
CA THR A 156 -33.30 2.20 -23.45
C THR A 156 -32.58 2.32 -22.10
N ILE A 157 -33.20 1.88 -21.01
CA ILE A 157 -32.60 1.89 -19.66
C ILE A 157 -31.63 0.73 -19.48
N TYR A 158 -31.98 -0.45 -20.01
CA TYR A 158 -31.10 -1.62 -20.03
C TYR A 158 -29.79 -1.33 -20.76
N GLU A 159 -29.84 -0.82 -22.00
CA GLU A 159 -28.63 -0.56 -22.80
C GLU A 159 -27.70 0.47 -22.14
N LYS A 160 -28.26 1.56 -21.59
CA LYS A 160 -27.45 2.56 -20.86
C LYS A 160 -26.71 1.98 -19.66
N LEU A 161 -27.40 1.22 -18.82
CA LEU A 161 -26.81 0.64 -17.61
C LEU A 161 -25.81 -0.47 -17.94
N LYS A 162 -26.08 -1.24 -18.99
CA LYS A 162 -25.18 -2.27 -19.51
C LYS A 162 -23.87 -1.66 -20.02
N ASP A 163 -23.94 -0.60 -20.82
CA ASP A 163 -22.77 0.12 -21.33
C ASP A 163 -21.90 0.66 -20.19
N GLU A 164 -22.52 1.21 -19.15
CA GLU A 164 -21.83 1.71 -17.96
C GLU A 164 -21.09 0.59 -17.21
N ILE A 165 -21.77 -0.53 -16.93
CA ILE A 165 -21.17 -1.70 -16.26
C ILE A 165 -20.04 -2.30 -17.10
N MET A 166 -20.22 -2.43 -18.42
CA MET A 166 -19.19 -2.94 -19.33
C MET A 166 -17.96 -2.03 -19.43
N SER A 167 -18.15 -0.70 -19.40
CA SER A 167 -17.05 0.26 -19.37
C SER A 167 -16.19 0.10 -18.11
N LEU A 168 -16.83 -0.10 -16.96
CA LEU A 168 -16.14 -0.34 -15.69
C LEU A 168 -15.37 -1.66 -15.69
N LEU A 169 -15.96 -2.74 -16.22
CA LEU A 169 -15.29 -4.04 -16.38
C LEU A 169 -14.04 -3.95 -17.28
N LYS A 170 -14.09 -3.15 -18.33
CA LYS A 170 -12.97 -2.94 -19.25
C LYS A 170 -11.79 -2.24 -18.56
N ILE A 171 -12.06 -1.23 -17.73
CA ILE A 171 -11.03 -0.52 -16.94
C ILE A 171 -10.31 -1.48 -16.00
N ILE A 172 -11.06 -2.35 -15.32
CA ILE A 172 -10.53 -3.35 -14.37
C ILE A 172 -9.70 -4.43 -15.08
N SER A 173 -9.96 -4.71 -16.36
CA SER A 173 -9.23 -5.72 -17.14
C SER A 173 -7.88 -5.24 -17.70
N THR A 174 -7.61 -3.92 -17.65
CA THR A 174 -6.40 -3.29 -18.20
C THR A 174 -5.38 -2.81 -17.17
N GLY A 175 -5.65 -2.99 -15.87
CA GLY A 175 -4.73 -2.63 -14.77
C GLY A 175 -4.29 -3.85 -13.98
#